data_AF-A0A0F9QXE7-F1
#
_entry.id   AF-A0A0F9QXE7-F1
#
_cell.length_a   1.000
_cell.length_b   1.000
_cell.length_c   1.000
_cell.angle_alpha   90.00
_cell.angle_beta   90.00
_cell.angle_gamma   90.00
#
_symmetry.space_group_name_H-M   'P 1'
#
loop_
_entity.id
_entity.type
_entity.pdbx_description
1 polymer ?
#
loop_
_entity_poly.entity_id
_entity_poly.type
_entity_poly.pdbx_seq_one_letter_code
_entity_poly.pdbx_strand_id
1 'polypeptide(L)'
;MGVDALCLNRNAMERKMTNLNLSTGGDFSPFIKYNAKAGRWFVRGDNGTDVEIPSPRFAIDLANIRQGWIMFPQASPPSFVWDVQGMRAPKPEGDYKDGFKVFVMGTDPQPALANQNIGVREWSSNAYVVKAGMMELYRQYEATEKQNPNGIPIVRCVSVKCIKGEYGDNFEPVFAIEAWVGRDRVPQLTAAVSADLQSVQPIPAPDAITPFASPSPLSVKPPAMAQSGNSQSMGPGDQVATGAKAALPPISTDPADMHPDVMDDPVPF
;
A
#
# COMPACT_ATOMS: atom_id res chain seq x y z
N MET A 1 -12.28 77.36 17.23
CA MET A 1 -13.55 76.61 17.21
C MET A 1 -13.23 75.25 16.63
N GLY A 2 -13.10 74.25 17.51
CA GLY A 2 -12.52 72.95 17.19
C GLY A 2 -13.57 71.84 17.16
N VAL A 3 -13.44 71.03 16.11
CA VAL A 3 -13.65 69.58 15.94
C VAL A 3 -14.83 68.83 16.60
N ASP A 4 -15.47 68.06 15.72
CA ASP A 4 -15.95 66.67 15.84
C ASP A 4 -17.42 66.31 16.11
N ALA A 5 -17.88 65.46 15.18
CA ALA A 5 -18.82 64.35 15.29
C ALA A 5 -20.29 64.65 15.62
N LEU A 6 -21.20 64.14 14.77
CA LEU A 6 -22.08 63.02 15.14
C LEU A 6 -23.04 62.61 13.98
N CYS A 7 -23.04 61.31 13.73
CA CYS A 7 -24.15 60.48 13.22
C CYS A 7 -24.49 60.49 11.72
N LEU A 8 -23.65 59.81 10.94
CA LEU A 8 -24.10 58.84 9.94
C LEU A 8 -25.05 57.82 10.60
N ASN A 9 -26.18 57.50 9.97
CA ASN A 9 -26.89 56.28 10.31
C ASN A 9 -27.53 55.59 9.10
N ARG A 10 -27.11 54.34 8.93
CA ARG A 10 -27.82 53.16 8.38
C ARG A 10 -28.47 53.31 7.01
N ASN A 11 -27.77 52.79 6.00
CA ASN A 11 -28.32 51.74 5.11
C ASN A 11 -27.22 51.12 4.24
N ALA A 12 -26.15 50.64 4.87
CA ALA A 12 -25.28 49.65 4.25
C ALA A 12 -25.87 48.28 4.58
N MET A 13 -26.77 47.81 3.71
CA MET A 13 -27.22 46.42 3.67
C MET A 13 -25.99 45.59 3.33
N GLU A 14 -25.35 45.09 4.39
CA GLU A 14 -24.21 44.20 4.36
C GLU A 14 -24.64 42.93 3.63
N ARG A 15 -24.45 42.92 2.31
CA ARG A 15 -24.42 41.68 1.53
C ARG A 15 -23.28 40.87 2.15
N LYS A 16 -23.64 39.93 3.02
CA LYS A 16 -22.82 38.76 3.33
C LYS A 16 -22.48 38.13 1.99
N MET A 17 -21.33 38.51 1.46
CA MET A 17 -20.69 37.86 0.34
C MET A 17 -20.27 36.51 0.91
N THR A 18 -21.19 35.55 0.85
CA THR A 18 -20.89 34.14 1.09
C THR A 18 -19.88 33.75 0.03
N ASN A 19 -18.59 33.81 0.38
CA ASN A 19 -17.55 33.24 -0.44
C ASN A 19 -17.92 31.78 -0.68
N LEU A 20 -18.23 31.50 -1.93
CA LEU A 20 -18.55 30.17 -2.43
C LEU A 20 -17.24 29.37 -2.42
N ASN A 21 -16.96 28.70 -1.31
CA ASN A 21 -15.79 27.82 -1.14
C ASN A 21 -16.08 26.46 -1.78
N LEU A 22 -16.08 26.44 -3.11
CA LEU A 22 -16.17 25.21 -3.88
C LEU A 22 -14.76 24.63 -4.05
N SER A 23 -14.46 23.56 -3.33
CA SER A 23 -13.36 22.68 -3.71
C SER A 23 -13.72 22.01 -5.04
N THR A 24 -13.04 22.38 -6.12
CA THR A 24 -13.12 21.72 -7.43
C THR A 24 -12.07 20.60 -7.58
N GLY A 25 -11.42 20.20 -6.49
CA GLY A 25 -10.52 19.04 -6.47
C GLY A 25 -11.26 17.83 -5.95
N GLY A 26 -11.19 16.70 -6.67
CA GLY A 26 -11.65 15.43 -6.13
C GLY A 26 -10.96 15.14 -4.79
N ASP A 27 -11.68 14.53 -3.85
CA ASP A 27 -11.22 14.19 -2.50
C ASP A 27 -10.16 13.08 -2.52
N PHE A 28 -9.01 13.36 -3.14
CA PHE A 28 -7.89 12.45 -3.19
C PHE A 28 -6.90 12.81 -2.08
N SER A 29 -6.74 11.89 -1.12
CA SER A 29 -5.69 12.02 -0.12
C SER A 29 -4.33 11.98 -0.83
N PRO A 30 -3.49 13.02 -0.74
CA PRO A 30 -2.15 12.99 -1.28
C PRO A 30 -1.42 11.75 -0.75
N PHE A 31 -0.73 11.01 -1.60
CA PHE A 31 -0.07 9.75 -1.20
C PHE A 31 1.45 9.82 -1.37
N ILE A 32 2.12 8.93 -0.64
CA ILE A 32 3.51 8.60 -0.84
C ILE A 32 3.61 7.14 -1.26
N LYS A 33 4.49 6.87 -2.23
CA LYS A 33 4.69 5.56 -2.81
C LYS A 33 6.12 5.09 -2.53
N TYR A 34 6.25 3.84 -2.13
CA TYR A 34 7.53 3.14 -2.15
C TYR A 34 7.56 2.18 -3.35
N ASN A 35 8.56 2.33 -4.22
CA ASN A 35 8.77 1.41 -5.33
C ASN A 35 9.67 0.25 -4.87
N ALA A 36 9.05 -0.89 -4.56
CA ALA A 36 9.73 -2.10 -4.12
C ALA A 36 10.71 -2.69 -5.15
N LYS A 37 10.61 -2.34 -6.44
CA LYS A 37 11.56 -2.77 -7.48
C LYS A 37 12.79 -1.87 -7.59
N ALA A 38 12.75 -0.69 -7.00
CA ALA A 38 13.84 0.29 -7.05
C ALA A 38 14.40 0.64 -5.67
N GLY A 39 13.67 0.36 -4.60
CA GLY A 39 14.02 0.77 -3.25
C GLY A 39 13.84 2.28 -2.99
N ARG A 40 12.98 2.96 -3.75
CA ARG A 40 12.89 4.44 -3.75
C ARG A 40 11.50 4.94 -3.41
N TRP A 41 11.44 6.11 -2.78
CA TRP A 41 10.22 6.78 -2.36
C TRP A 41 9.84 7.88 -3.35
N PHE A 42 8.54 8.05 -3.57
CA PHE A 42 8.00 9.05 -4.49
C PHE A 42 6.78 9.72 -3.89
N VAL A 43 6.67 11.02 -4.12
CA VAL A 43 5.45 11.80 -3.87
C VAL A 43 5.03 12.47 -5.17
N ARG A 44 3.75 12.81 -5.28
CA ARG A 44 3.28 13.66 -6.38
C ARG A 44 3.72 15.11 -6.12
N GLY A 45 4.52 15.67 -7.02
CA GLY A 45 4.84 17.10 -7.03
C GLY A 45 3.72 17.95 -7.63
N ASP A 46 3.82 19.27 -7.48
CA ASP A 46 2.78 20.23 -7.84
C ASP A 46 2.42 20.22 -9.34
N ASN A 47 3.41 19.90 -10.18
CA ASN A 47 3.22 19.76 -11.63
C ASN A 47 2.54 18.44 -12.04
N GLY A 48 2.11 17.64 -11.07
CA GLY A 48 1.60 16.31 -11.35
C GLY A 48 2.67 15.41 -11.97
N THR A 49 3.89 15.42 -11.43
CA THR A 49 4.90 14.38 -11.72
C THR A 49 5.37 13.73 -10.44
N ASP A 50 5.85 12.49 -10.53
CA ASP A 50 6.39 11.78 -9.37
C ASP A 50 7.80 12.31 -9.07
N VAL A 51 7.98 12.83 -7.86
CA VAL A 51 9.24 13.36 -7.35
C VAL A 51 9.83 12.35 -6.40
N GLU A 52 11.07 11.95 -6.65
CA GLU A 52 11.80 11.05 -5.76
C GLU A 52 12.16 11.76 -4.45
N ILE A 53 11.92 11.07 -3.33
CA ILE A 53 12.26 11.56 -1.99
C ILE A 53 13.38 10.68 -1.42
N PRO A 54 14.61 11.19 -1.35
CA PRO A 54 15.71 10.44 -0.76
C PRO A 54 15.55 10.36 0.77
N SER A 55 15.72 9.16 1.32
CA SER A 55 15.82 8.89 2.77
C SER A 55 14.78 9.62 3.64
N PRO A 56 13.47 9.43 3.37
CA PRO A 56 12.46 10.20 4.06
C PRO A 56 12.37 9.85 5.54
N ARG A 57 11.95 10.86 6.31
CA ARG A 57 11.65 10.76 7.74
C ARG A 57 10.21 11.20 7.98
N PHE A 58 9.47 10.38 8.72
CA PHE A 58 8.03 10.53 8.88
C PHE A 58 7.60 10.44 10.35
N ALA A 59 6.65 11.28 10.76
CA ALA A 59 5.72 10.90 11.82
C ALA A 59 4.71 9.91 11.21
N ILE A 60 4.59 8.69 11.77
CA ILE A 60 3.72 7.63 11.22
C ILE A 60 2.70 7.16 12.25
N ASP A 61 1.41 7.19 11.90
CA ASP A 61 0.34 6.81 12.81
C ASP A 61 0.10 5.29 12.85
N LEU A 62 1.02 4.55 13.49
CA LEU A 62 0.94 3.10 13.61
C LEU A 62 -0.22 2.63 14.51
N ALA A 63 -0.69 3.47 15.44
CA ALA A 63 -1.84 3.15 16.29
C ALA A 63 -3.13 2.96 15.47
N ASN A 64 -3.25 3.66 14.34
CA ASN A 64 -4.41 3.62 13.45
C ASN A 64 -4.07 2.98 12.09
N ILE A 65 -3.04 2.13 12.02
CA ILE A 65 -2.75 1.36 10.82
C ILE A 65 -3.94 0.46 10.48
N ARG A 66 -4.33 0.44 9.21
CA ARG A 66 -5.37 -0.44 8.68
C ARG A 66 -4.75 -1.58 7.90
N GLN A 67 -5.25 -2.79 8.13
CA GLN A 67 -4.85 -4.00 7.41
C GLN A 67 -6.07 -4.61 6.73
N GLY A 68 -5.85 -5.27 5.60
CA GLY A 68 -6.92 -5.94 4.87
C GLY A 68 -6.56 -6.19 3.42
N TRP A 69 -7.57 -6.22 2.57
CA TRP A 69 -7.46 -6.47 1.14
C TRP A 69 -7.36 -5.16 0.36
N ILE A 70 -6.35 -5.06 -0.51
CA ILE A 70 -6.08 -3.89 -1.34
C ILE A 70 -6.01 -4.32 -2.81
N MET A 71 -6.74 -3.61 -3.66
CA MET A 71 -6.62 -3.68 -5.11
C MET A 71 -6.17 -2.32 -5.63
N PHE A 72 -5.20 -2.31 -6.55
CA PHE A 72 -4.73 -1.11 -7.24
C PHE A 72 -5.15 -1.21 -8.71
N PRO A 73 -6.35 -0.71 -9.09
CA PRO A 73 -6.80 -0.74 -10.46
C PRO A 73 -6.02 0.26 -11.31
N GLN A 74 -5.88 -0.01 -12.60
CA GLN A 74 -5.26 0.94 -13.51
C GLN A 74 -6.17 2.17 -13.67
N ALA A 75 -5.57 3.37 -13.59
CA ALA A 75 -6.25 4.65 -13.80
C ALA A 75 -7.48 4.91 -12.90
N SER A 76 -7.59 4.22 -11.76
CA SER A 76 -8.63 4.45 -10.74
C SER A 76 -8.02 4.47 -9.34
N PRO A 77 -8.69 5.07 -8.34
CA PRO A 77 -8.24 5.01 -6.96
C PRO A 77 -8.12 3.57 -6.46
N PRO A 78 -7.25 3.30 -5.47
CA PRO A 78 -7.18 2.00 -4.83
C PRO A 78 -8.52 1.63 -4.18
N SER A 79 -8.88 0.35 -4.25
CA SER A 79 -10.02 -0.20 -3.52
C SER A 79 -9.54 -0.96 -2.29
N PHE A 80 -10.25 -0.79 -1.18
CA PHE A 80 -9.87 -1.34 0.11
C PHE A 80 -11.03 -2.08 0.78
N VAL A 81 -10.74 -3.24 1.36
CA VAL A 81 -11.65 -3.96 2.27
C VAL A 81 -10.87 -4.27 3.54
N TRP A 82 -11.28 -3.66 4.65
CA TRP A 82 -10.52 -3.69 5.89
C TRP A 82 -10.91 -4.84 6.81
N ASP A 83 -9.92 -5.32 7.55
CA ASP A 83 -10.13 -6.18 8.71
C ASP A 83 -10.90 -5.41 9.79
N VAL A 84 -11.80 -6.09 10.48
CA VAL A 84 -12.67 -5.49 11.49
C VAL A 84 -12.36 -6.12 12.83
N GLN A 85 -11.97 -5.29 13.81
CA GLN A 85 -11.66 -5.73 15.18
C GLN A 85 -10.63 -6.87 15.23
N GLY A 86 -9.61 -6.80 14.36
CA GLY A 86 -8.57 -7.82 14.25
C GLY A 86 -8.98 -9.11 13.52
N MET A 87 -10.23 -9.20 13.06
CA MET A 87 -10.71 -10.31 12.25
C MET A 87 -10.50 -10.03 10.76
N ARG A 88 -9.84 -10.97 10.08
CA ARG A 88 -9.62 -10.91 8.64
C ARG A 88 -10.94 -10.89 7.87
N ALA A 89 -11.16 -9.85 7.06
CA ALA A 89 -12.33 -9.81 6.18
C ALA A 89 -12.26 -10.92 5.12
N PRO A 90 -13.40 -11.45 4.63
CA PRO A 90 -13.41 -12.32 3.47
C PRO A 90 -12.73 -11.65 2.28
N LYS A 91 -11.91 -12.40 1.54
CA LYS A 91 -11.26 -11.87 0.34
C LYS A 91 -12.32 -11.54 -0.72
N PRO A 92 -12.39 -10.30 -1.22
CA PRO A 92 -13.28 -9.96 -2.33
C PRO A 92 -12.86 -10.64 -3.64
N GLU A 93 -13.77 -10.69 -4.60
CA GLU A 93 -13.46 -11.14 -5.96
C GLU A 93 -12.46 -10.19 -6.66
N GLY A 94 -11.65 -10.74 -7.56
CA GLY A 94 -10.63 -10.00 -8.32
C GLY A 94 -9.23 -10.02 -7.70
N ASP A 95 -8.38 -9.08 -8.14
CA ASP A 95 -6.94 -9.07 -7.86
C ASP A 95 -6.57 -8.42 -6.52
N TYR A 96 -7.45 -8.55 -5.52
CA TYR A 96 -7.16 -8.10 -4.17
C TYR A 96 -6.00 -8.88 -3.56
N LYS A 97 -5.10 -8.15 -2.90
CA LYS A 97 -3.96 -8.70 -2.16
C LYS A 97 -3.94 -8.14 -0.75
N ASP A 98 -3.49 -8.96 0.19
CA ASP A 98 -3.28 -8.53 1.57
C ASP A 98 -2.27 -7.37 1.63
N GLY A 99 -2.59 -6.35 2.40
CA GLY A 99 -1.79 -5.14 2.54
C GLY A 99 -2.19 -4.26 3.71
N PHE A 100 -1.59 -3.09 3.76
CA PHE A 100 -1.89 -2.07 4.77
C PHE A 100 -2.12 -0.69 4.16
N LYS A 101 -2.76 0.17 4.95
CA LYS A 101 -2.77 1.62 4.78
C LYS A 101 -2.43 2.29 6.11
N VAL A 102 -1.62 3.35 6.04
CA VAL A 102 -1.25 4.19 7.17
C VAL A 102 -1.10 5.64 6.70
N PHE A 103 -1.30 6.60 7.61
CA PHE A 103 -0.97 7.99 7.32
C PHE A 103 0.41 8.34 7.88
N VAL A 104 1.14 9.14 7.10
CA VAL A 104 2.45 9.67 7.47
C VAL A 104 2.47 11.18 7.30
N MET A 105 3.37 11.85 8.02
CA MET A 105 3.70 13.26 7.79
C MET A 105 5.21 13.42 7.70
N GLY A 106 5.72 14.03 6.63
CA GLY A 106 7.14 14.36 6.53
C GLY A 106 7.57 15.36 7.59
N THR A 107 8.61 15.03 8.35
CA THR A 107 9.13 15.90 9.42
C THR A 107 10.20 16.87 8.95
N ASP A 108 10.90 16.51 7.86
CA ASP A 108 12.10 17.21 7.41
C ASP A 108 11.85 17.86 6.03
N PRO A 109 12.37 19.07 5.78
CA PRO A 109 12.40 19.69 4.47
C PRO A 109 13.05 18.79 3.43
N GLN A 110 12.46 18.72 2.24
CA GLN A 110 13.01 17.93 1.13
C GLN A 110 13.55 18.85 0.03
N PRO A 111 14.85 18.74 -0.33
CA PRO A 111 15.40 19.52 -1.44
C PRO A 111 14.63 19.33 -2.75
N ALA A 112 14.14 18.11 -2.99
CA ALA A 112 13.33 17.76 -4.16
C ALA A 112 11.96 18.46 -4.20
N LEU A 113 11.52 19.05 -3.07
CA LEU A 113 10.28 19.80 -2.92
C LEU A 113 10.55 21.27 -2.60
N ALA A 114 11.61 21.86 -3.18
CA ALA A 114 11.99 23.25 -2.91
C ALA A 114 12.17 23.57 -1.41
N ASN A 115 12.73 22.61 -0.66
CA ASN A 115 12.89 22.68 0.80
C ASN A 115 11.58 22.80 1.59
N GLN A 116 10.48 22.31 1.03
CA GLN A 116 9.23 22.11 1.77
C GLN A 116 9.17 20.72 2.38
N ASN A 117 8.40 20.57 3.45
CA ASN A 117 8.08 19.26 4.01
C ASN A 117 7.14 18.51 3.08
N ILE A 118 7.23 17.17 3.08
CA ILE A 118 6.32 16.29 2.34
C ILE A 118 4.85 16.54 2.75
N GLY A 119 4.60 17.01 3.98
CA GLY A 119 3.25 17.16 4.52
C GLY A 119 2.61 15.80 4.81
N VAL A 120 1.29 15.80 5.01
CA VAL A 120 0.52 14.57 5.28
C VAL A 120 0.36 13.77 4.00
N ARG A 121 0.60 12.46 4.08
CA ARG A 121 0.42 11.51 2.98
C ARG A 121 -0.25 10.23 3.46
N GLU A 122 -1.12 9.68 2.63
CA GLU A 122 -1.51 8.27 2.72
C GLU A 122 -0.34 7.42 2.20
N TRP A 123 -0.02 6.35 2.91
CA TRP A 123 0.87 5.30 2.44
C TRP A 123 0.18 3.96 2.50
N SER A 124 0.02 3.31 1.36
CA SER A 124 -0.53 1.96 1.26
C SER A 124 0.35 1.04 0.42
N SER A 125 0.38 -0.25 0.76
CA SER A 125 1.14 -1.24 0.01
C SER A 125 0.61 -2.65 0.21
N ASN A 126 0.68 -3.45 -0.86
CA ASN A 126 0.49 -4.90 -0.84
C ASN A 126 1.75 -5.67 -1.28
N ALA A 127 2.88 -4.98 -1.47
CA ALA A 127 4.13 -5.60 -1.91
C ALA A 127 4.78 -6.38 -0.76
N TYR A 128 5.16 -7.63 -1.01
CA TYR A 128 5.70 -8.55 0.00
C TYR A 128 6.82 -7.95 0.84
N VAL A 129 7.87 -7.42 0.19
CA VAL A 129 9.03 -6.82 0.88
C VAL A 129 8.69 -5.57 1.68
N VAL A 130 7.67 -4.81 1.27
CA VAL A 130 7.23 -3.62 1.99
C VAL A 130 6.46 -4.01 3.25
N LYS A 131 5.64 -5.06 3.16
CA LYS A 131 4.96 -5.64 4.32
C LYS A 131 5.96 -6.22 5.32
N ALA A 132 7.02 -6.88 4.85
CA ALA A 132 8.10 -7.35 5.71
C ALA A 132 8.73 -6.21 6.54
N GLY A 133 9.13 -5.13 5.88
CA GLY A 133 9.66 -3.93 6.57
C GLY A 133 8.64 -3.28 7.52
N MET A 134 7.36 -3.22 7.14
CA MET A 134 6.30 -2.70 8.01
C MET A 134 6.05 -3.57 9.24
N MET A 135 6.10 -4.90 9.12
CA MET A 135 5.95 -5.81 10.26
C MET A 135 7.08 -5.62 11.27
N GLU A 136 8.33 -5.47 10.82
CA GLU A 136 9.46 -5.20 11.72
C GLU A 136 9.34 -3.80 12.37
N LEU A 137 8.90 -2.79 11.61
CA LEU A 137 8.62 -1.47 12.18
C LEU A 137 7.52 -1.55 13.26
N TYR A 138 6.45 -2.28 13.00
CA TYR A 138 5.35 -2.45 13.95
C TYR A 138 5.80 -3.18 15.21
N ARG A 139 6.66 -4.19 15.08
CA ARG A 139 7.29 -4.87 16.23
C ARG A 139 8.14 -3.92 17.08
N GLN A 140 8.88 -2.99 16.47
CA GLN A 140 9.61 -1.94 17.19
C GLN A 140 8.65 -1.01 17.94
N TYR A 141 7.53 -0.66 17.31
CA TYR A 141 6.49 0.19 17.89
C TYR A 141 5.85 -0.47 19.12
N GLU A 142 5.39 -1.72 19.03
CA GLU A 142 4.80 -2.45 20.16
C GLU A 142 5.77 -2.58 21.35
N ALA A 143 7.07 -2.71 21.07
CA ALA A 143 8.09 -2.79 22.11
C ALA A 143 8.28 -1.49 22.89
N THR A 144 7.88 -0.35 22.34
CA THR A 144 8.21 0.99 22.87
C THR A 144 6.99 1.89 23.10
N GLU A 145 5.80 1.56 22.57
CA GLU A 145 4.59 2.37 22.68
C GLU A 145 4.15 2.63 24.11
N LYS A 146 4.32 1.66 25.02
CA LYS A 146 3.88 1.77 26.43
C LYS A 146 4.67 2.85 27.18
N GLN A 147 5.88 3.15 26.72
CA GLN A 147 6.74 4.21 27.26
C GLN A 147 6.41 5.58 26.64
N ASN A 148 5.62 5.60 25.55
CA ASN A 148 5.29 6.78 24.77
C ASN A 148 3.76 6.88 24.57
N PRO A 149 2.97 6.98 25.65
CA PRO A 149 1.51 6.99 25.55
C PRO A 149 1.02 8.17 24.69
N ASN A 150 0.11 7.91 23.76
CA ASN A 150 -0.38 8.86 22.76
C ASN A 150 0.70 9.50 21.86
N GLY A 151 1.91 8.94 21.86
CA GLY A 151 2.99 9.37 20.98
C GLY A 151 2.82 8.84 19.56
N ILE A 152 3.32 9.61 18.61
CA ILE A 152 3.49 9.21 17.21
C ILE A 152 4.97 8.98 16.97
N PRO A 153 5.40 7.79 16.55
CA PRO A 153 6.81 7.54 16.28
C PRO A 153 7.28 8.35 15.07
N ILE A 154 8.48 8.91 15.19
CA ILE A 154 9.24 9.48 14.09
C ILE A 154 10.17 8.40 13.55
N VAL A 155 9.96 8.02 12.30
CA VAL A 155 10.59 6.88 11.63
C VAL A 155 11.45 7.35 10.47
N ARG A 156 12.64 6.78 10.35
CA ARG A 156 13.52 6.93 9.17
C ARG A 156 13.66 5.60 8.45
N CYS A 157 13.63 5.63 7.12
CA CYS A 157 14.13 4.53 6.30
C CYS A 157 15.68 4.59 6.32
N VAL A 158 16.32 3.79 7.16
CA VAL A 158 17.78 3.86 7.42
C VAL A 158 18.59 3.12 6.37
N SER A 159 18.01 2.10 5.76
CA SER A 159 18.64 1.36 4.66
C SER A 159 17.57 0.62 3.86
N VAL A 160 18.03 -0.08 2.82
CA VAL A 160 17.20 -0.93 1.98
C VAL A 160 17.92 -2.27 1.82
N LYS A 161 17.23 -3.36 2.11
CA LYS A 161 17.73 -4.73 1.96
C LYS A 161 17.30 -5.29 0.61
N CYS A 162 18.26 -5.68 -0.22
CA CYS A 162 17.97 -6.32 -1.50
C CYS A 162 17.59 -7.80 -1.29
N ILE A 163 16.43 -8.18 -1.79
CA ILE A 163 15.89 -9.53 -1.82
C ILE A 163 15.88 -9.99 -3.27
N LYS A 164 16.83 -10.86 -3.60
CA LYS A 164 16.94 -11.48 -4.93
C LYS A 164 15.71 -12.36 -5.17
N GLY A 165 15.11 -12.22 -6.35
CA GLY A 165 13.95 -13.01 -6.77
C GLY A 165 14.06 -13.45 -8.21
N GLU A 166 13.27 -14.45 -8.60
CA GLU A 166 13.25 -15.01 -9.95
C GLU A 166 12.94 -13.94 -11.02
N TYR A 167 11.99 -13.06 -10.75
CA TYR A 167 11.57 -11.96 -11.64
C TYR A 167 12.24 -10.63 -11.31
N GLY A 168 13.52 -10.70 -10.91
CA GLY A 168 14.34 -9.58 -10.52
C GLY A 168 14.21 -9.17 -9.05
N ASP A 169 15.14 -8.32 -8.65
CA ASP A 169 15.34 -7.90 -7.28
C ASP A 169 14.12 -7.12 -6.74
N ASN A 170 13.88 -7.29 -5.45
CA ASN A 170 12.98 -6.44 -4.69
C ASN A 170 13.74 -5.88 -3.50
N PHE A 171 13.27 -4.75 -3.00
CA PHE A 171 13.97 -3.94 -2.03
C PHE A 171 13.07 -3.76 -0.82
N GLU A 172 13.47 -4.34 0.30
CA GLU A 172 12.80 -4.24 1.60
C GLU A 172 13.27 -2.98 2.32
N PRO A 173 12.38 -2.05 2.70
CA PRO A 173 12.78 -0.88 3.48
C PRO A 173 13.09 -1.30 4.92
N VAL A 174 14.22 -0.84 5.43
CA VAL A 174 14.61 -1.04 6.83
C VAL A 174 14.35 0.25 7.58
N PHE A 175 13.54 0.16 8.63
CA PHE A 175 13.11 1.31 9.42
C PHE A 175 13.71 1.32 10.82
N ALA A 176 13.92 2.53 11.35
CA ALA A 176 14.20 2.75 12.76
C ALA A 176 13.24 3.81 13.31
N ILE A 177 12.70 3.58 14.50
CA ILE A 177 12.03 4.62 15.31
C ILE A 177 13.14 5.46 15.96
N GLU A 178 13.29 6.71 15.53
CA GLU A 178 14.34 7.62 16.00
C GLU A 178 13.88 8.50 17.17
N ALA A 179 12.59 8.82 17.20
CA ALA A 179 12.01 9.71 18.20
C ALA A 179 10.50 9.49 18.31
N TRP A 180 9.86 10.20 19.23
CA TRP A 180 8.42 10.25 19.40
C TRP A 180 7.97 11.71 19.44
N VAL A 181 6.79 11.97 18.87
CA VAL A 181 6.16 13.29 18.89
C VAL A 181 4.76 13.19 19.46
N GLY A 182 4.37 14.14 20.30
CA GLY A 182 2.99 14.23 20.79
C GLY A 182 1.99 14.42 19.65
N ARG A 183 0.85 13.73 19.71
CA ARG A 183 -0.19 13.81 18.66
C ARG A 183 -0.72 15.24 18.44
N ASP A 184 -0.73 16.06 19.49
CA ASP A 184 -1.07 17.50 19.48
C ASP A 184 -0.11 18.35 18.63
N ARG A 185 1.13 17.89 18.45
CA ARG A 185 2.16 18.57 17.64
C ARG A 185 2.08 18.23 16.15
N VAL A 186 1.29 17.23 15.79
CA VAL A 186 1.02 16.83 14.39
C VAL A 186 -0.49 16.87 14.09
N PRO A 187 -1.17 18.02 14.30
CA PRO A 187 -2.63 18.11 14.21
C PRO A 187 -3.17 17.79 12.82
N GLN A 188 -2.41 18.11 11.76
CA GLN A 188 -2.79 17.78 10.38
C GLN A 188 -2.79 16.26 10.13
N LEU A 189 -1.83 15.52 10.71
CA LEU A 189 -1.81 14.05 10.63
C LEU A 189 -3.00 13.46 11.37
N THR A 190 -3.26 13.97 12.57
CA THR A 190 -4.41 13.55 13.39
C THR A 190 -5.74 13.82 12.71
N ALA A 191 -5.88 14.98 12.05
CA ALA A 191 -7.07 15.32 11.29
C ALA A 191 -7.28 14.38 10.11
N ALA A 192 -6.24 14.08 9.33
CA ALA A 192 -6.31 13.17 8.19
C ALA A 192 -6.70 11.73 8.61
N VAL A 193 -6.10 11.23 9.70
CA VAL A 193 -6.45 9.92 10.26
C VAL A 193 -7.90 9.92 10.74
N SER A 194 -8.33 10.96 11.44
CA SER A 194 -9.73 11.06 11.92
C SER A 194 -10.73 11.06 10.76
N ALA A 195 -10.42 11.77 9.67
CA ALA A 195 -11.23 11.78 8.46
C ALA A 195 -11.29 10.39 7.81
N ASP A 196 -10.16 9.66 7.72
CA ASP A 196 -10.12 8.30 7.19
C ASP A 196 -10.89 7.28 8.06
N LEU A 197 -10.84 7.46 9.39
CA LEU A 197 -11.59 6.64 10.32
C LEU A 197 -13.11 6.83 10.18
N GLN A 198 -13.55 8.02 9.78
CA GLN A 198 -14.96 8.33 9.55
C GLN A 198 -15.45 7.92 8.15
N SER A 199 -14.56 7.77 7.17
CA SER A 199 -14.91 7.52 5.76
C SER A 199 -15.18 6.05 5.40
N VAL A 200 -15.39 5.16 6.40
CA VAL A 200 -15.63 3.72 6.18
C VAL A 200 -16.74 3.55 5.16
N GLN A 201 -16.36 3.12 3.95
CA GLN A 201 -17.28 2.88 2.86
C GLN A 201 -18.28 1.79 3.29
N PRO A 202 -19.58 1.94 3.03
CA PRO A 202 -20.52 0.85 3.18
C PRO A 202 -20.02 -0.34 2.36
N ILE A 203 -19.94 -1.52 2.97
CA ILE A 203 -19.79 -2.78 2.23
C ILE A 203 -20.92 -2.78 1.18
N PRO A 204 -20.64 -2.90 -0.13
CA PRO A 204 -21.68 -3.12 -1.10
C PRO A 204 -22.46 -4.35 -0.65
N ALA A 205 -23.76 -4.20 -0.41
CA ALA A 205 -24.60 -5.36 -0.10
C ALA A 205 -24.38 -6.40 -1.20
N PRO A 206 -24.20 -7.69 -0.88
CA PRO A 206 -24.14 -8.71 -1.90
C PRO A 206 -25.40 -8.57 -2.74
N ASP A 207 -25.23 -8.28 -4.04
CA ASP A 207 -26.34 -8.09 -4.96
C ASP A 207 -27.32 -9.23 -4.74
N ALA A 208 -28.56 -8.86 -4.40
CA ALA A 208 -29.66 -9.79 -4.33
C ALA A 208 -29.69 -10.52 -5.68
N ILE A 209 -29.36 -11.81 -5.64
CA ILE A 209 -29.42 -12.73 -6.76
C ILE A 209 -30.81 -12.55 -7.37
N THR A 210 -30.91 -11.84 -8.48
CA THR A 210 -32.15 -11.83 -9.25
C THR A 210 -32.33 -13.27 -9.72
N PRO A 211 -33.44 -13.95 -9.38
CA PRO A 211 -33.65 -15.31 -9.85
C PRO A 211 -33.64 -15.27 -11.37
N PHE A 212 -32.73 -16.04 -11.95
CA PHE A 212 -32.58 -16.22 -13.39
C PHE A 212 -33.95 -16.39 -14.04
N ALA A 213 -34.27 -15.53 -15.00
CA ALA A 213 -35.36 -15.77 -15.93
C ALA A 213 -35.13 -17.12 -16.60
N SER A 214 -36.12 -18.00 -16.53
CA SER A 214 -36.12 -19.30 -17.20
C SER A 214 -35.83 -19.11 -18.69
N PRO A 215 -34.91 -19.88 -19.30
CA PRO A 215 -34.79 -19.86 -20.75
C PRO A 215 -36.05 -20.47 -21.37
N SER A 216 -36.71 -19.70 -22.24
CA SER A 216 -37.75 -20.22 -23.13
C SER A 216 -37.19 -21.39 -23.93
N PRO A 217 -37.93 -22.51 -24.09
CA PRO A 217 -37.46 -23.64 -24.87
C PRO A 217 -37.36 -23.24 -26.35
N LEU A 218 -36.13 -23.28 -26.88
CA LEU A 218 -35.89 -23.25 -28.32
C LEU A 218 -36.46 -24.54 -28.93
N SER A 219 -37.39 -24.35 -29.87
CA SER A 219 -37.98 -25.41 -30.67
C SER A 219 -36.91 -26.00 -31.60
N VAL A 220 -36.38 -27.17 -31.27
CA VAL A 220 -35.44 -27.90 -32.13
C VAL A 220 -36.21 -28.89 -32.99
N LYS A 221 -36.12 -28.68 -34.31
CA LYS A 221 -36.66 -29.57 -35.34
C LYS A 221 -35.88 -30.91 -35.32
N PRO A 222 -36.54 -32.08 -35.38
CA PRO A 222 -35.84 -33.36 -35.33
C PRO A 222 -35.02 -33.63 -36.59
N PRO A 223 -33.78 -34.15 -36.48
CA PRO A 223 -33.03 -34.67 -37.62
C PRO A 223 -33.54 -36.05 -38.05
N ALA A 224 -33.55 -36.25 -39.36
CA ALA A 224 -33.97 -37.48 -40.02
C ALA A 224 -32.95 -38.62 -39.83
N MET A 225 -33.47 -39.84 -39.67
CA MET A 225 -32.71 -41.09 -39.65
C MET A 225 -32.07 -41.38 -41.01
N ALA A 226 -30.82 -41.86 -41.00
CA ALA A 226 -30.28 -42.74 -42.04
C ALA A 226 -29.31 -43.76 -41.40
N GLN A 227 -29.39 -44.99 -41.89
CA GLN A 227 -28.88 -46.22 -41.28
C GLN A 227 -27.43 -46.56 -41.64
N SER A 228 -26.83 -47.32 -40.72
CA SER A 228 -25.90 -48.46 -40.86
C SER A 228 -24.78 -48.49 -41.92
N GLY A 229 -23.56 -48.76 -41.44
CA GLY A 229 -22.46 -49.35 -42.21
C GLY A 229 -21.33 -49.80 -41.28
N ASN A 230 -21.30 -51.10 -40.98
CA ASN A 230 -20.32 -51.81 -40.15
C ASN A 230 -19.02 -52.08 -40.94
N SER A 231 -17.83 -52.12 -40.32
CA SER A 231 -16.72 -53.06 -40.60
C SER A 231 -15.47 -52.82 -39.74
N GLN A 232 -14.85 -53.94 -39.37
CA GLN A 232 -13.72 -54.17 -38.46
C GLN A 232 -12.35 -53.72 -39.02
N SER A 233 -11.35 -53.50 -38.16
CA SER A 233 -10.23 -54.45 -37.95
C SER A 233 -8.99 -53.84 -37.23
N MET A 234 -8.39 -54.68 -36.37
CA MET A 234 -6.97 -54.84 -35.95
C MET A 234 -6.06 -53.59 -35.86
N GLY A 235 -5.25 -53.34 -34.83
CA GLY A 235 -4.42 -54.20 -33.98
C GLY A 235 -3.18 -53.38 -33.52
N PRO A 236 -2.36 -53.86 -32.58
CA PRO A 236 -1.63 -53.01 -31.63
C PRO A 236 -0.12 -52.83 -31.93
N GLY A 237 0.47 -51.78 -31.35
CA GLY A 237 1.94 -51.63 -31.22
C GLY A 237 2.26 -50.33 -30.46
N ASP A 238 2.61 -50.41 -29.17
CA ASP A 238 3.97 -50.58 -28.65
C ASP A 238 4.76 -49.26 -28.64
N GLN A 239 5.03 -48.73 -27.45
CA GLN A 239 6.40 -48.46 -26.96
C GLN A 239 6.43 -47.45 -25.81
N VAL A 240 7.00 -47.98 -24.73
CA VAL A 240 7.44 -47.35 -23.51
C VAL A 240 8.62 -46.42 -23.81
N ALA A 241 8.58 -45.17 -23.30
CA ALA A 241 9.76 -44.34 -23.16
C ALA A 241 9.85 -43.81 -21.72
N THR A 242 10.53 -44.59 -20.89
CA THR A 242 11.12 -44.18 -19.62
C THR A 242 12.24 -43.15 -19.88
N GLY A 243 12.15 -41.97 -19.26
CA GLY A 243 13.15 -40.90 -19.41
C GLY A 243 13.45 -40.20 -18.09
N ALA A 244 14.46 -40.73 -17.40
CA ALA A 244 15.45 -40.08 -16.53
C ALA A 244 14.99 -39.01 -15.50
N LYS A 245 14.93 -39.49 -14.25
CA LYS A 245 15.05 -38.70 -13.01
C LYS A 245 16.51 -38.24 -12.87
N ALA A 246 16.78 -36.94 -13.00
CA ALA A 246 18.10 -36.37 -12.74
C ALA A 246 18.37 -36.39 -11.23
N ALA A 247 19.39 -37.13 -10.81
CA ALA A 247 19.89 -37.18 -9.45
C ALA A 247 20.76 -35.94 -9.18
N LEU A 248 20.53 -35.33 -8.01
CA LEU A 248 21.40 -34.30 -7.43
C LEU A 248 22.78 -34.91 -7.06
N PRO A 249 23.89 -34.17 -7.22
CA PRO A 249 25.17 -34.61 -6.69
C PRO A 249 25.18 -34.50 -5.15
N PRO A 250 25.95 -35.37 -4.45
CA PRO A 250 26.03 -35.36 -2.99
C PRO A 250 26.72 -34.11 -2.45
N ILE A 251 26.18 -33.58 -1.35
CA ILE A 251 26.79 -32.57 -0.49
C ILE A 251 28.03 -33.20 0.15
N SER A 252 29.21 -32.63 -0.15
CA SER A 252 30.44 -32.94 0.59
C SER A 252 30.36 -32.29 1.97
N THR A 253 30.46 -33.10 3.03
CA THR A 253 30.54 -32.66 4.43
C THR A 253 31.97 -32.88 4.95
N ASP A 254 32.94 -32.16 4.37
CA ASP A 254 34.32 -32.19 4.84
C ASP A 254 34.65 -30.90 5.63
N PRO A 255 34.90 -30.97 6.95
CA PRO A 255 35.08 -29.79 7.81
C PRO A 255 36.53 -29.26 7.85
N ALA A 256 37.31 -29.37 6.77
CA ALA A 256 38.74 -29.04 6.78
C ALA A 256 39.15 -27.69 6.12
N ASP A 257 38.23 -26.89 5.60
CA ASP A 257 38.54 -25.61 4.92
C ASP A 257 38.25 -24.36 5.79
N MET A 258 38.69 -24.39 7.06
CA MET A 258 38.86 -23.17 7.86
C MET A 258 40.33 -22.76 7.86
N HIS A 259 40.72 -21.91 6.90
CA HIS A 259 41.96 -21.16 6.99
C HIS A 259 41.66 -19.77 7.60
N PRO A 260 42.31 -19.40 8.73
CA PRO A 260 42.15 -18.07 9.32
C PRO A 260 43.15 -17.11 8.67
N ASP A 261 42.68 -16.21 7.81
CA ASP A 261 43.53 -15.14 7.28
C ASP A 261 43.26 -13.80 7.99
N VAL A 262 44.22 -13.50 8.87
CA VAL A 262 44.97 -12.24 8.98
C VAL A 262 44.18 -10.98 9.35
N MET A 263 44.35 -10.61 10.63
CA MET A 263 44.29 -9.24 11.13
C MET A 263 45.26 -8.35 10.35
N ASP A 264 44.75 -7.26 9.77
CA ASP A 264 45.57 -6.09 9.42
C ASP A 264 45.37 -5.02 10.50
N ASP A 265 46.51 -4.52 10.98
CA ASP A 265 46.70 -3.58 12.07
C ASP A 265 46.16 -2.15 11.77
N PRO A 266 45.90 -1.34 12.82
CA PRO A 266 45.43 0.03 12.68
C PRO A 266 46.54 1.00 12.24
N VAL A 267 46.22 1.88 11.29
CA VAL A 267 47.07 3.03 10.91
C VAL A 267 46.94 4.14 11.96
N PRO A 268 48.05 4.73 12.46
CA PRO A 268 48.01 5.81 13.42
C PRO A 268 47.99 7.21 12.77
N PHE A 269 47.22 8.10 13.42
CA PHE A 269 47.09 9.58 13.31
C PHE A 269 46.62 10.21 11.99
#